data_AF-A0AAF0IVR5-F1
#
_entry.id   AF-A0AAF0IVR5-F1
#
_cell.length_a   1.000
_cell.length_b   1.000
_cell.length_c   1.000
_cell.angle_alpha   90.00
_cell.angle_beta   90.00
_cell.angle_gamma   90.00
#
_symmetry.space_group_name_H-M   'P 1'
#
loop_
_entity.id
_entity.type
_entity.pdbx_description
1 polymer ?
#
loop_
_entity_poly.entity_id
_entity_poly.type
_entity_poly.pdbx_seq_one_letter_code
_entity_poly.pdbx_strand_id
1 'polypeptide(L)'
;MPPVGTRVARRGDTATVAYVGPLPPYEGTWYGVVWDRAGRGQHDGVGPDGTRHFTCAPRQGSFLPASTRLDTGVSFVDAMTQKYGSEARARSVASLVGAPPPPALADASCVYVRCAHPDGASGPMPYARLESLDLSRSLLADWDQVAQIAASLPLHTLVLQQVRLRRTTQVPAAFAHLQCLYLNDTRTDWAQALVLGHAMPALTTLQLARNEMETLGASHDAAAAFPHLTSLHLGGNRLRSCDDIAALQPIASLRQLILSGNEFTTITPMPHPFAQLDDVQFADNPLEAASVPALESWMARPYALVLPLLKGDEKTTRLWAIAQLPRLARLHHTPITPHERTDAERYYLTVASPNEPRYQALCEVHGAPVRAAPRTLRDNMLDLCWARAAHAPTTPEVSALRAQAQRLSMLATTPVRSVQRHTT
;
A
#
# COMPACT_ATOMS: atom_id res chain seq x y z
N MET A 1 -32.52 -12.92 -23.18
CA MET A 1 -31.25 -12.19 -23.38
C MET A 1 -31.05 -11.25 -22.20
N PRO A 2 -29.83 -11.10 -21.65
CA PRO A 2 -29.58 -10.16 -20.57
C PRO A 2 -29.88 -8.72 -21.04
N PRO A 3 -30.71 -7.95 -20.32
CA PRO A 3 -31.01 -6.56 -20.68
C PRO A 3 -29.80 -5.65 -20.45
N VAL A 4 -29.87 -4.43 -20.98
CA VAL A 4 -28.87 -3.38 -20.71
C VAL A 4 -28.75 -3.13 -19.20
N GLY A 5 -27.52 -3.00 -18.74
CA GLY A 5 -27.16 -2.82 -17.34
C GLY A 5 -26.89 -4.12 -16.58
N THR A 6 -27.11 -5.28 -17.20
CA THR A 6 -26.81 -6.59 -16.60
C THR A 6 -25.30 -6.82 -16.55
N ARG A 7 -24.80 -7.33 -15.42
CA ARG A 7 -23.41 -7.79 -15.29
C ARG A 7 -23.29 -9.19 -15.89
N VAL A 8 -22.23 -9.42 -16.66
CA VAL A 8 -21.93 -10.70 -17.31
C VAL A 8 -20.45 -11.03 -17.18
N ALA A 9 -20.08 -12.29 -17.31
CA ALA A 9 -18.68 -12.71 -17.41
C ALA A 9 -18.41 -13.48 -18.70
N ARG A 10 -17.17 -13.42 -19.17
CA ARG A 10 -16.69 -14.22 -20.30
C ARG A 10 -15.21 -14.48 -20.16
N ARG A 11 -14.83 -15.76 -20.11
CA ARG A 11 -13.42 -16.19 -20.00
C ARG A 11 -12.69 -15.51 -18.84
N GLY A 12 -13.32 -15.42 -17.67
CA GLY A 12 -12.75 -14.81 -16.48
C GLY A 12 -12.90 -13.28 -16.38
N ASP A 13 -13.11 -12.57 -17.49
CA ASP A 13 -13.34 -11.12 -17.48
C ASP A 13 -14.83 -10.80 -17.24
N THR A 14 -15.11 -9.88 -16.32
CA THR A 14 -16.44 -9.34 -16.05
C THR A 14 -16.72 -8.09 -16.87
N ALA A 15 -18.00 -7.86 -17.21
CA ALA A 15 -18.47 -6.75 -18.01
C ALA A 15 -19.89 -6.34 -17.63
N THR A 16 -20.31 -5.19 -18.16
CA THR A 16 -21.69 -4.72 -18.12
C THR A 16 -22.24 -4.65 -19.55
N VAL A 17 -23.45 -5.17 -19.77
CA VAL A 17 -24.16 -5.01 -21.05
C VAL A 17 -24.57 -3.54 -21.19
N ALA A 18 -24.08 -2.85 -22.21
CA ALA A 18 -24.37 -1.45 -22.48
C ALA A 18 -25.32 -1.26 -23.68
N TYR A 19 -25.45 -2.26 -24.55
CA TYR A 19 -26.31 -2.21 -25.72
C TYR A 19 -26.88 -3.60 -26.06
N VAL A 20 -28.12 -3.65 -26.53
CA VAL A 20 -28.75 -4.84 -27.12
C VAL A 20 -29.54 -4.39 -28.35
N GLY A 21 -29.16 -4.84 -29.55
CA GLY A 21 -29.85 -4.43 -30.77
C GLY A 21 -29.09 -4.75 -32.07
N PRO A 22 -29.57 -4.27 -33.22
CA PRO A 22 -28.90 -4.47 -34.52
C PRO A 22 -27.56 -3.73 -34.61
N LEU A 23 -26.60 -4.28 -35.36
CA LEU A 23 -25.28 -3.67 -35.57
C LEU A 23 -24.87 -3.73 -37.05
N PRO A 24 -25.33 -2.77 -37.89
CA PRO A 24 -24.98 -2.74 -39.30
C PRO A 24 -23.45 -2.70 -39.52
N PRO A 25 -22.94 -3.35 -40.60
CA PRO A 25 -23.66 -4.13 -41.61
C PRO A 25 -23.96 -5.57 -41.18
N TYR A 26 -23.69 -5.95 -39.93
CA TYR A 26 -23.92 -7.31 -39.45
C TYR A 26 -25.41 -7.56 -39.17
N GLU A 27 -25.87 -8.74 -39.59
CA GLU A 27 -27.23 -9.17 -39.33
C GLU A 27 -27.42 -9.67 -37.89
N GLY A 28 -28.68 -9.71 -37.46
CA GLY A 28 -29.10 -10.22 -36.16
C GLY A 28 -28.91 -9.23 -35.01
N THR A 29 -29.11 -9.74 -33.78
CA THR A 29 -28.96 -8.95 -32.56
C THR A 29 -27.56 -9.11 -31.98
N TRP A 30 -27.02 -8.00 -31.49
CA TRP A 30 -25.69 -7.89 -30.92
C TRP A 30 -25.76 -7.30 -29.52
N TYR A 31 -24.88 -7.78 -28.64
CA TYR A 31 -24.58 -7.15 -27.37
C TYR A 31 -23.44 -6.16 -27.55
N GLY A 32 -23.60 -4.93 -27.07
CA GLY A 32 -22.46 -4.09 -26.70
C GLY A 32 -22.15 -4.32 -25.23
N VAL A 33 -20.93 -4.73 -24.90
CA VAL A 33 -20.48 -4.93 -23.52
C VAL A 33 -19.29 -4.02 -23.20
N VAL A 34 -19.26 -3.50 -21.98
CA VAL A 34 -18.16 -2.70 -21.43
C VAL A 34 -17.43 -3.54 -20.40
N TRP A 35 -16.16 -3.85 -20.66
CA TRP A 35 -15.34 -4.67 -19.78
C TRP A 35 -14.84 -3.89 -18.57
N ASP A 36 -14.84 -4.53 -17.40
CA ASP A 36 -14.32 -3.92 -16.19
C ASP A 36 -12.80 -3.70 -16.33
N ARG A 37 -12.10 -4.70 -16.88
CA ARG A 37 -10.66 -4.65 -17.19
C ARG A 37 -10.39 -3.73 -18.40
N ALA A 38 -9.60 -2.69 -18.17
CA ALA A 38 -9.14 -1.79 -19.23
C ALA A 38 -8.35 -2.55 -20.32
N GLY A 39 -8.51 -2.14 -21.57
CA GLY A 39 -7.77 -2.69 -22.72
C GLY A 39 -8.21 -4.07 -23.19
N ARG A 40 -9.16 -4.75 -22.52
CA ARG A 40 -9.72 -6.03 -23.00
C ARG A 40 -10.68 -5.84 -24.19
N GLY A 41 -11.31 -4.68 -24.29
CA GLY A 41 -12.19 -4.35 -25.40
C GLY A 41 -11.44 -4.03 -26.70
N GLN A 42 -12.20 -3.67 -27.72
CA GLN A 42 -11.71 -3.34 -29.06
C GLN A 42 -12.08 -1.92 -29.47
N HIS A 43 -13.20 -1.38 -28.97
CA HIS A 43 -13.73 -0.07 -29.37
C HIS A 43 -14.26 0.71 -28.16
N ASP A 44 -14.72 1.94 -28.41
CA ASP A 44 -15.32 2.87 -27.45
C ASP A 44 -16.87 2.85 -27.49
N GLY A 45 -17.46 2.06 -28.39
CA GLY A 45 -18.91 1.89 -28.55
C GLY A 45 -19.49 2.40 -29.87
N VAL A 46 -18.63 2.89 -30.77
CA VAL A 46 -18.97 3.17 -32.18
C VAL A 46 -18.95 1.87 -33.01
N GLY A 47 -20.03 1.62 -33.75
CA GLY A 47 -20.20 0.49 -34.64
C GLY A 47 -19.43 0.62 -35.95
N PRO A 48 -19.34 -0.45 -36.76
CA PRO A 48 -18.61 -0.45 -38.03
C PRO A 48 -19.15 0.54 -39.07
N ASP A 49 -20.43 0.88 -38.98
CA ASP A 49 -21.12 1.86 -39.82
C ASP A 49 -20.91 3.32 -39.36
N GLY A 50 -20.16 3.54 -38.27
CA GLY A 50 -19.94 4.84 -37.66
C GLY A 50 -21.02 5.26 -36.64
N THR A 51 -22.05 4.46 -36.41
CA THR A 51 -23.12 4.76 -35.46
C THR A 51 -22.66 4.53 -34.02
N ARG A 52 -22.93 5.47 -33.10
CA ARG A 52 -22.65 5.29 -31.67
C ARG A 52 -23.79 4.54 -30.98
N HIS A 53 -23.51 3.31 -30.53
CA HIS A 53 -24.49 2.48 -29.81
C HIS A 53 -24.38 2.62 -28.29
N PHE A 54 -23.17 2.87 -27.77
CA PHE A 54 -22.91 3.16 -26.37
C PHE A 54 -21.60 3.95 -26.21
N THR A 55 -21.26 4.32 -24.97
CA THR A 55 -20.04 5.09 -24.66
C THR A 55 -19.23 4.39 -23.57
N CYS A 56 -17.94 4.23 -23.81
CA CYS A 56 -16.95 3.75 -22.83
C CYS A 56 -15.55 4.25 -23.19
N ALA A 57 -14.54 3.95 -22.37
CA ALA A 57 -13.17 4.32 -22.69
C ALA A 57 -12.67 3.58 -23.96
N PRO A 58 -11.69 4.14 -24.68
CA PRO A 58 -11.08 3.47 -25.81
C PRO A 58 -10.59 2.06 -25.43
N ARG A 59 -10.88 1.08 -26.29
CA ARG A 59 -10.53 -0.34 -26.08
C ARG A 59 -11.15 -0.96 -24.81
N GLN A 60 -12.29 -0.46 -24.37
CA GLN A 60 -13.04 -1.02 -23.24
C GLN A 60 -14.33 -1.71 -23.68
N GLY A 61 -14.89 -1.35 -24.83
CA GLY A 61 -16.11 -1.92 -25.39
C GLY A 61 -15.86 -3.14 -26.28
N SER A 62 -16.83 -4.05 -26.38
CA SER A 62 -16.88 -5.08 -27.41
C SER A 62 -18.31 -5.30 -27.90
N PHE A 63 -18.49 -5.48 -29.20
CA PHE A 63 -19.70 -6.00 -29.81
C PHE A 63 -19.59 -7.51 -29.92
N LEU A 64 -20.59 -8.22 -29.40
CA LEU A 64 -20.65 -9.68 -29.39
C LEU A 64 -21.98 -10.12 -30.01
N PRO A 65 -22.00 -11.08 -30.95
CA PRO A 65 -23.25 -11.63 -31.46
C PRO A 65 -24.11 -12.17 -30.32
N ALA A 66 -25.44 -12.11 -30.45
CA ALA A 66 -26.37 -12.66 -29.45
C ALA A 66 -26.15 -14.16 -29.15
N SER A 67 -25.57 -14.89 -30.10
CA SER A 67 -25.18 -16.30 -29.97
C SER A 67 -23.93 -16.52 -29.10
N THR A 68 -23.22 -15.45 -28.73
CA THR A 68 -22.04 -15.54 -27.87
C THR A 68 -22.43 -16.03 -26.48
N ARG A 69 -21.82 -17.13 -26.04
CA ARG A 69 -21.99 -17.62 -24.66
C ARG A 69 -21.41 -16.63 -23.67
N LEU A 70 -22.30 -15.99 -22.92
CA LEU A 70 -22.00 -15.14 -21.76
C LEU A 70 -22.42 -15.88 -20.50
N ASP A 71 -21.62 -15.77 -19.45
CA ASP A 71 -22.00 -16.24 -18.12
C ASP A 71 -22.85 -15.15 -17.45
N THR A 72 -24.08 -15.50 -17.09
CA THR A 72 -25.00 -14.59 -16.39
C THR A 72 -25.01 -14.82 -14.88
N GLY A 73 -24.20 -15.76 -14.39
CA GLY A 73 -24.12 -16.14 -12.99
C GLY A 73 -25.30 -17.00 -12.51
N VAL A 74 -25.24 -17.33 -11.22
CA VAL A 74 -26.25 -18.11 -10.48
C VAL A 74 -26.73 -17.35 -9.25
N SER A 75 -27.79 -17.82 -8.61
CA SER A 75 -28.22 -17.25 -7.34
C SER A 75 -27.25 -17.61 -6.21
N PHE A 76 -27.23 -16.80 -5.15
CA PHE A 76 -26.44 -17.05 -3.95
C PHE A 76 -26.83 -18.39 -3.29
N VAL A 77 -28.13 -18.69 -3.22
CA VAL A 77 -28.62 -19.96 -2.67
C VAL A 77 -28.13 -21.16 -3.48
N ASP A 78 -28.18 -21.09 -4.80
CA ASP A 78 -27.66 -22.16 -5.67
C ASP A 78 -26.14 -22.29 -5.52
N ALA A 79 -25.42 -21.16 -5.49
CA ALA A 79 -23.97 -21.12 -5.32
C ALA A 79 -23.53 -21.76 -4.00
N MET A 80 -24.19 -21.43 -2.89
CA MET A 80 -23.94 -22.02 -1.58
C MET A 80 -24.19 -23.53 -1.60
N THR A 81 -25.28 -23.97 -2.22
CA THR A 81 -25.66 -25.38 -2.29
C THR A 81 -24.69 -26.17 -3.18
N GLN A 82 -24.30 -25.61 -4.32
CA GLN A 82 -23.34 -26.25 -5.25
C GLN A 82 -21.95 -26.38 -4.62
N LYS A 83 -21.48 -25.36 -3.90
CA LYS A 83 -20.12 -25.35 -3.34
C LYS A 83 -20.00 -26.10 -2.02
N TYR A 84 -20.99 -25.99 -1.13
CA TYR A 84 -20.90 -26.48 0.25
C TYR A 84 -21.92 -27.59 0.58
N GLY A 85 -22.86 -27.89 -0.30
CA GLY A 85 -23.84 -28.95 -0.11
C GLY A 85 -24.59 -28.83 1.22
N SER A 86 -24.66 -29.94 1.96
CA SER A 86 -25.34 -30.01 3.26
C SER A 86 -24.67 -29.18 4.36
N GLU A 87 -23.37 -28.88 4.25
CA GLU A 87 -22.64 -28.11 5.25
C GLU A 87 -22.91 -26.60 5.16
N ALA A 88 -23.50 -26.12 4.06
CA ALA A 88 -23.72 -24.70 3.79
C ALA A 88 -24.38 -23.95 4.97
N ARG A 89 -25.35 -24.58 5.65
CA ARG A 89 -26.10 -23.97 6.76
C ARG A 89 -25.32 -23.88 8.07
N ALA A 90 -24.26 -24.68 8.23
CA ALA A 90 -23.46 -24.71 9.44
C ALA A 90 -22.25 -23.76 9.39
N ARG A 91 -21.92 -23.23 8.22
CA ARG A 91 -20.72 -22.40 8.02
C ARG A 91 -20.86 -21.01 8.62
N SER A 92 -19.79 -20.55 9.27
CA SER A 92 -19.61 -19.15 9.65
C SER A 92 -18.88 -18.32 8.60
N VAL A 93 -18.17 -18.98 7.68
CA VAL A 93 -17.41 -18.33 6.61
C VAL A 93 -17.69 -19.01 5.27
N ALA A 94 -18.01 -18.21 4.26
CA ALA A 94 -18.20 -18.66 2.88
C ALA A 94 -17.48 -17.73 1.89
N SER A 95 -17.01 -18.32 0.79
CA SER A 95 -16.32 -17.63 -0.30
C SER A 95 -16.83 -18.16 -1.64
N LEU A 96 -17.50 -17.30 -2.39
CA LEU A 96 -18.15 -17.55 -3.67
C LEU A 96 -17.60 -16.54 -4.68
N VAL A 97 -16.36 -16.80 -5.10
CA VAL A 97 -15.57 -15.87 -5.91
C VAL A 97 -15.63 -16.24 -7.37
N GLY A 98 -15.82 -15.27 -8.25
CA GLY A 98 -15.78 -15.47 -9.69
C GLY A 98 -14.37 -15.80 -10.21
N ALA A 99 -14.26 -16.47 -11.35
CA ALA A 99 -12.95 -16.92 -11.87
C ALA A 99 -12.05 -15.76 -12.34
N PRO A 100 -10.72 -15.77 -12.08
CA PRO A 100 -9.75 -14.81 -12.57
C PRO A 100 -9.35 -14.97 -14.06
N PRO A 101 -8.98 -13.88 -14.76
CA PRO A 101 -8.35 -13.94 -16.07
C PRO A 101 -6.82 -14.17 -15.97
N PRO A 102 -6.18 -14.86 -16.93
CA PRO A 102 -6.81 -15.72 -17.93
C PRO A 102 -7.45 -16.94 -17.23
N PRO A 103 -8.51 -17.54 -17.78
CA PRO A 103 -9.15 -18.68 -17.13
C PRO A 103 -8.20 -19.87 -17.26
N ALA A 104 -7.26 -20.02 -16.33
CA ALA A 104 -6.62 -21.31 -16.10
C ALA A 104 -7.77 -22.29 -15.84
N LEU A 105 -7.90 -23.30 -16.71
CA LEU A 105 -8.86 -24.42 -16.66
C LEU A 105 -10.01 -24.19 -15.68
N ALA A 106 -11.15 -23.70 -16.20
CA ALA A 106 -12.40 -23.43 -15.47
C ALA A 106 -12.41 -24.04 -14.06
N ASP A 107 -11.89 -23.27 -13.09
CA ASP A 107 -11.83 -23.74 -11.73
C ASP A 107 -13.29 -23.89 -11.28
N ALA A 108 -13.74 -25.14 -11.15
CA ALA A 108 -15.12 -25.45 -10.78
C ALA A 108 -15.48 -24.90 -9.40
N SER A 109 -14.50 -24.47 -8.61
CA SER A 109 -14.72 -23.79 -7.32
C SER A 109 -15.11 -22.32 -7.44
N CYS A 110 -14.96 -21.72 -8.63
CA CYS A 110 -15.32 -20.34 -8.91
C CYS A 110 -16.79 -20.22 -9.30
N VAL A 111 -17.49 -19.27 -8.70
CA VAL A 111 -18.93 -19.06 -8.91
C VAL A 111 -19.22 -17.57 -9.02
N TYR A 112 -19.92 -17.19 -10.09
CA TYR A 112 -20.41 -15.83 -10.28
C TYR A 112 -21.79 -15.67 -9.67
N VAL A 113 -21.89 -15.06 -8.50
CA VAL A 113 -23.20 -14.76 -7.87
C VAL A 113 -23.82 -13.54 -8.56
N ARG A 114 -25.07 -13.65 -9.00
CA ARG A 114 -25.80 -12.55 -9.69
C ARG A 114 -26.97 -11.96 -8.88
N CYS A 115 -27.54 -12.77 -7.99
CA CYS A 115 -28.76 -12.42 -7.25
C CYS A 115 -28.86 -13.27 -5.98
N ALA A 116 -29.76 -12.90 -5.08
CA ALA A 116 -29.99 -13.61 -3.82
C ALA A 116 -30.63 -15.00 -4.03
N HIS A 117 -31.76 -15.05 -4.73
CA HIS A 117 -32.56 -16.25 -4.92
C HIS A 117 -32.68 -16.65 -6.40
N PRO A 118 -32.99 -17.92 -6.70
CA PRO A 118 -33.38 -18.34 -8.04
C PRO A 118 -34.60 -17.56 -8.55
N ASP A 119 -34.76 -17.49 -9.86
CA ASP A 119 -35.84 -16.73 -10.49
C ASP A 119 -37.21 -17.24 -9.99
N GLY A 120 -38.02 -16.33 -9.42
CA GLY A 120 -39.34 -16.65 -8.85
C GLY A 120 -39.35 -17.12 -7.39
N ALA A 121 -38.19 -17.28 -6.75
CA ALA A 121 -38.08 -17.62 -5.34
C ALA A 121 -37.77 -16.37 -4.47
N SER A 122 -38.31 -16.34 -3.26
CA SER A 122 -38.03 -15.32 -2.25
C SER A 122 -38.14 -15.92 -0.85
N GLY A 123 -37.50 -15.30 0.13
CA GLY A 123 -37.57 -15.70 1.53
C GLY A 123 -36.32 -15.34 2.32
N PRO A 124 -36.29 -15.61 3.64
CA PRO A 124 -35.09 -15.39 4.44
C PRO A 124 -33.97 -16.37 4.04
N MET A 125 -32.72 -15.95 4.19
CA MET A 125 -31.57 -16.80 3.92
C MET A 125 -31.42 -17.87 5.02
N PRO A 126 -31.29 -19.16 4.67
CA PRO A 126 -31.21 -20.26 5.65
C PRO A 126 -29.79 -20.42 6.26
N TYR A 127 -28.94 -19.39 6.24
CA TYR A 127 -27.53 -19.44 6.64
C TYR A 127 -27.29 -18.62 7.91
N ALA A 128 -28.03 -18.93 8.98
CA ALA A 128 -28.09 -18.13 10.21
C ALA A 128 -26.78 -18.03 11.02
N ARG A 129 -25.72 -18.73 10.63
CA ARG A 129 -24.40 -18.67 11.26
C ARG A 129 -23.36 -17.91 10.42
N LEU A 130 -23.71 -17.50 9.21
CA LEU A 130 -22.77 -16.94 8.26
C LEU A 130 -22.40 -15.50 8.65
N GLU A 131 -21.17 -15.33 9.15
CA GLU A 131 -20.64 -14.08 9.69
C GLU A 131 -19.64 -13.40 8.73
N SER A 132 -18.99 -14.18 7.86
CA SER A 132 -18.04 -13.67 6.87
C SER A 132 -18.39 -14.22 5.49
N LEU A 133 -18.57 -13.32 4.53
CA LEU A 133 -18.96 -13.67 3.18
C LEU A 133 -18.09 -12.95 2.16
N ASP A 134 -17.43 -13.74 1.32
CA ASP A 134 -16.68 -13.25 0.17
C ASP A 134 -17.44 -13.52 -1.13
N LEU A 135 -17.81 -12.43 -1.79
CA LEU A 135 -18.51 -12.36 -3.07
C LEU A 135 -17.66 -11.64 -4.11
N SER A 136 -16.33 -11.65 -3.96
CA SER A 136 -15.42 -10.99 -4.90
C SER A 136 -15.66 -11.48 -6.32
N ARG A 137 -15.56 -10.56 -7.29
CA ARG A 137 -15.78 -10.85 -8.72
C ARG A 137 -17.17 -11.41 -9.05
N SER A 138 -18.17 -11.14 -8.20
CA SER A 138 -19.58 -11.44 -8.49
C SER A 138 -20.17 -10.56 -9.60
N LEU A 139 -21.31 -10.98 -10.12
CA LEU A 139 -22.13 -10.27 -11.10
C LEU A 139 -23.28 -9.48 -10.46
N LEU A 140 -23.11 -9.10 -9.19
CA LEU A 140 -24.01 -8.16 -8.51
C LEU A 140 -23.82 -6.77 -9.12
N ALA A 141 -24.93 -6.10 -9.42
CA ALA A 141 -24.95 -4.83 -10.13
C ALA A 141 -25.09 -3.61 -9.21
N ASP A 142 -25.67 -3.78 -8.02
CA ASP A 142 -26.02 -2.68 -7.11
C ASP A 142 -26.12 -3.17 -5.65
N TRP A 143 -26.28 -2.21 -4.74
CA TRP A 143 -26.39 -2.47 -3.31
C TRP A 143 -27.74 -3.09 -2.90
N ASP A 144 -28.79 -2.98 -3.72
CA ASP A 144 -30.07 -3.64 -3.46
C ASP A 144 -29.92 -5.15 -3.58
N GLN A 145 -29.23 -5.63 -4.61
CA GLN A 145 -28.93 -7.05 -4.76
C GLN A 145 -28.01 -7.58 -3.64
N VAL A 146 -27.03 -6.78 -3.22
CA VAL A 146 -26.17 -7.14 -2.07
C VAL A 146 -27.01 -7.21 -0.79
N ALA A 147 -27.92 -6.25 -0.58
CA ALA A 147 -28.79 -6.21 0.60
C ALA A 147 -29.76 -7.39 0.65
N GLN A 148 -30.30 -7.83 -0.49
CA GLN A 148 -31.14 -9.03 -0.54
C GLN A 148 -30.42 -10.29 -0.05
N ILE A 149 -29.09 -10.36 -0.19
CA ILE A 149 -28.28 -11.43 0.39
C ILE A 149 -28.02 -11.17 1.88
N ALA A 150 -27.56 -9.96 2.21
CA ALA A 150 -27.04 -9.64 3.54
C ALA A 150 -28.12 -9.44 4.62
N ALA A 151 -29.32 -8.96 4.26
CA ALA A 151 -30.31 -8.46 5.21
C ALA A 151 -30.78 -9.48 6.26
N SER A 152 -30.71 -10.78 5.96
CA SER A 152 -31.11 -11.86 6.88
C SER A 152 -29.92 -12.64 7.44
N LEU A 153 -28.70 -12.19 7.20
CA LEU A 153 -27.46 -12.84 7.62
C LEU A 153 -26.78 -12.03 8.74
N PRO A 154 -26.17 -12.67 9.75
CA PRO A 154 -25.44 -11.99 10.81
C PRO A 154 -24.02 -11.58 10.37
N LEU A 155 -23.90 -10.93 9.21
CA LEU A 155 -22.59 -10.62 8.61
C LEU A 155 -21.85 -9.52 9.38
N HIS A 156 -20.62 -9.82 9.76
CA HIS A 156 -19.64 -8.87 10.29
C HIS A 156 -18.58 -8.52 9.24
N THR A 157 -18.29 -9.43 8.30
CA THR A 157 -17.33 -9.21 7.21
C THR A 157 -17.96 -9.47 5.85
N LEU A 158 -17.81 -8.49 4.94
CA LEU A 158 -18.27 -8.59 3.57
C LEU A 158 -17.14 -8.19 2.61
N VAL A 159 -16.80 -9.11 1.71
CA VAL A 159 -15.75 -8.91 0.71
C VAL A 159 -16.39 -8.85 -0.67
N LEU A 160 -16.19 -7.73 -1.37
CA LEU A 160 -16.79 -7.41 -2.67
C LEU A 160 -15.72 -6.90 -3.65
N GLN A 161 -14.50 -7.43 -3.54
CA GLN A 161 -13.38 -6.99 -4.37
C GLN A 161 -13.69 -7.28 -5.85
N GLN A 162 -13.27 -6.37 -6.74
CA GLN A 162 -13.48 -6.51 -8.18
C GLN A 162 -14.97 -6.65 -8.58
N VAL A 163 -15.89 -6.11 -7.79
CA VAL A 163 -17.31 -5.99 -8.14
C VAL A 163 -17.64 -4.55 -8.53
N ARG A 164 -18.13 -4.35 -9.75
CA ARG A 164 -18.58 -3.04 -10.27
C ARG A 164 -20.02 -2.76 -9.86
N LEU A 165 -20.22 -2.29 -8.64
CA LEU A 165 -21.52 -1.83 -8.16
C LEU A 165 -21.85 -0.44 -8.73
N ARG A 166 -23.12 -0.20 -9.02
CA ARG A 166 -23.62 1.13 -9.39
C ARG A 166 -23.46 2.09 -8.24
N ARG A 167 -23.09 3.34 -8.57
CA ARG A 167 -23.07 4.45 -7.63
C ARG A 167 -24.48 4.67 -7.07
N THR A 168 -24.58 4.96 -5.78
CA THR A 168 -25.87 5.21 -5.11
C THR A 168 -25.76 6.32 -4.09
N THR A 169 -26.85 7.04 -3.88
CA THR A 169 -27.02 8.04 -2.81
C THR A 169 -27.68 7.45 -1.56
N GLN A 170 -28.29 6.26 -1.68
CA GLN A 170 -28.95 5.57 -0.59
C GLN A 170 -28.59 4.08 -0.64
N VAL A 171 -28.28 3.52 0.52
CA VAL A 171 -27.97 2.11 0.67
C VAL A 171 -29.08 1.50 1.54
N PRO A 172 -29.60 0.31 1.19
CA PRO A 172 -30.59 -0.35 2.03
C PRO A 172 -30.09 -0.61 3.45
N ALA A 173 -31.01 -0.54 4.42
CA ALA A 173 -30.73 -0.78 5.83
C ALA A 173 -30.54 -2.27 6.15
N ALA A 174 -29.48 -2.86 5.60
CA ALA A 174 -29.15 -4.29 5.73
C ALA A 174 -27.78 -4.55 6.38
N PHE A 175 -27.02 -3.50 6.68
CA PHE A 175 -25.57 -3.59 6.96
C PHE A 175 -25.17 -2.96 8.29
N ALA A 176 -26.12 -2.72 9.20
CA ALA A 176 -25.89 -2.00 10.45
C ALA A 176 -24.88 -2.67 11.39
N HIS A 177 -24.69 -3.99 11.27
CA HIS A 177 -23.76 -4.79 12.08
C HIS A 177 -22.41 -5.05 11.40
N LEU A 178 -22.22 -4.57 10.16
CA LEU A 178 -21.03 -4.85 9.39
C LEU A 178 -19.82 -4.11 9.97
N GLN A 179 -18.74 -4.83 10.23
CA GLN A 179 -17.51 -4.31 10.84
C GLN A 179 -16.37 -4.19 9.81
N CYS A 180 -16.32 -5.12 8.84
CA CYS A 180 -15.27 -5.18 7.83
C CYS A 180 -15.89 -5.16 6.43
N LEU A 181 -15.50 -4.17 5.61
CA LEU A 181 -15.93 -4.05 4.22
C LEU A 181 -14.74 -3.89 3.28
N TYR A 182 -14.59 -4.84 2.35
CA TYR A 182 -13.47 -4.84 1.39
C TYR A 182 -13.97 -4.58 -0.03
N LEU A 183 -13.59 -3.42 -0.57
CA LEU A 183 -14.00 -2.88 -1.86
C LEU A 183 -12.77 -2.52 -2.72
N ASN A 184 -11.80 -3.42 -2.76
CA ASN A 184 -10.62 -3.22 -3.61
C ASN A 184 -11.00 -3.41 -5.09
N ASP A 185 -10.44 -2.60 -5.99
CA ASP A 185 -10.66 -2.67 -7.44
C ASP A 185 -12.15 -2.60 -7.86
N THR A 186 -12.97 -1.83 -7.14
CA THR A 186 -14.40 -1.61 -7.46
C THR A 186 -14.64 -0.29 -8.20
N ARG A 187 -13.61 0.58 -8.23
CA ARG A 187 -13.66 2.03 -8.49
C ARG A 187 -14.77 2.75 -7.71
N THR A 188 -14.87 2.40 -6.42
CA THR A 188 -15.59 3.19 -5.42
C THR A 188 -14.75 4.41 -5.09
N ASP A 189 -15.29 5.63 -5.23
CA ASP A 189 -14.62 6.87 -4.83
C ASP A 189 -14.93 7.24 -3.35
N TRP A 190 -14.26 8.25 -2.81
CA TRP A 190 -14.42 8.64 -1.41
C TRP A 190 -15.83 9.14 -1.08
N ALA A 191 -16.44 9.92 -1.97
CA ALA A 191 -17.82 10.38 -1.80
C ALA A 191 -18.81 9.21 -1.72
N GLN A 192 -18.62 8.16 -2.53
CA GLN A 192 -19.39 6.93 -2.38
C GLN A 192 -19.08 6.24 -1.05
N ALA A 193 -17.82 6.18 -0.62
CA ALA A 193 -17.45 5.59 0.66
C ALA A 193 -18.17 6.25 1.85
N LEU A 194 -18.30 7.59 1.86
CA LEU A 194 -19.05 8.32 2.88
C LEU A 194 -20.52 7.90 2.94
N VAL A 195 -21.18 7.76 1.78
CA VAL A 195 -22.55 7.23 1.69
C VAL A 195 -22.64 5.81 2.27
N LEU A 196 -21.65 4.96 2.01
CA LEU A 196 -21.60 3.61 2.58
C LEU A 196 -21.38 3.65 4.11
N GLY A 197 -20.51 4.52 4.60
CA GLY A 197 -20.24 4.68 6.03
C GLY A 197 -21.50 4.99 6.82
N HIS A 198 -22.32 5.93 6.33
CA HIS A 198 -23.62 6.24 6.96
C HIS A 198 -24.57 5.05 7.05
N ALA A 199 -24.53 4.14 6.07
CA ALA A 199 -25.35 2.93 6.07
C ALA A 199 -24.74 1.78 6.89
N MET A 200 -23.46 1.89 7.25
CA MET A 200 -22.66 0.87 7.92
C MET A 200 -21.90 1.47 9.11
N PRO A 201 -22.62 2.01 10.11
CA PRO A 201 -22.02 2.80 11.19
C PRO A 201 -21.09 2.00 12.11
N ALA A 202 -21.19 0.66 12.11
CA ALA A 202 -20.36 -0.23 12.90
C ALA A 202 -18.99 -0.57 12.27
N LEU A 203 -18.66 -0.01 11.09
CA LEU A 203 -17.41 -0.32 10.40
C LEU A 203 -16.18 0.05 11.24
N THR A 204 -15.30 -0.94 11.42
CA THR A 204 -13.98 -0.80 12.04
C THR A 204 -12.85 -0.91 11.02
N THR A 205 -13.11 -1.56 9.89
CA THR A 205 -12.13 -1.74 8.80
C THR A 205 -12.76 -1.52 7.43
N LEU A 206 -12.16 -0.62 6.66
CA LEU A 206 -12.58 -0.32 5.29
C LEU A 206 -11.39 -0.42 4.34
N GLN A 207 -11.51 -1.26 3.32
CA GLN A 207 -10.49 -1.37 2.27
C GLN A 207 -11.00 -0.82 0.94
N LEU A 208 -10.28 0.16 0.40
CA LEU A 208 -10.56 0.88 -0.83
C LEU A 208 -9.31 0.93 -1.72
N ALA A 209 -8.51 -0.13 -1.69
CA ALA A 209 -7.27 -0.18 -2.46
C ALA A 209 -7.54 -0.29 -3.96
N ARG A 210 -6.66 0.29 -4.79
CA ARG A 210 -6.73 0.22 -6.27
C ARG A 210 -8.07 0.69 -6.85
N ASN A 211 -8.63 1.76 -6.29
CA ASN A 211 -9.87 2.38 -6.77
C ASN A 211 -9.64 3.61 -7.64
N GLU A 212 -8.39 3.87 -8.02
CA GLU A 212 -8.00 4.99 -8.91
C GLU A 212 -8.34 6.37 -8.31
N MET A 213 -8.42 6.51 -6.98
CA MET A 213 -8.71 7.79 -6.33
C MET A 213 -7.54 8.76 -6.44
N GLU A 214 -7.81 9.96 -6.93
CA GLU A 214 -6.81 11.04 -7.05
C GLU A 214 -6.91 12.06 -5.89
N THR A 215 -8.09 12.16 -5.26
CA THR A 215 -8.37 13.05 -4.11
C THR A 215 -9.46 12.42 -3.24
N LEU A 216 -9.49 12.77 -1.95
CA LEU A 216 -10.61 12.45 -1.06
C LEU A 216 -11.72 13.51 -1.16
N GLY A 217 -11.44 14.72 -1.65
CA GLY A 217 -12.43 15.77 -1.79
C GLY A 217 -13.02 16.21 -0.44
N ALA A 218 -14.27 16.68 -0.45
CA ALA A 218 -14.93 17.15 0.77
C ALA A 218 -15.18 15.99 1.75
N SER A 219 -14.61 16.08 2.95
CA SER A 219 -14.70 15.04 4.00
C SER A 219 -15.24 15.57 5.33
N HIS A 220 -16.03 16.64 5.30
CA HIS A 220 -16.58 17.28 6.51
C HIS A 220 -17.48 16.36 7.34
N ASP A 221 -18.10 15.36 6.70
CA ASP A 221 -19.00 14.36 7.27
C ASP A 221 -18.30 13.04 7.64
N ALA A 222 -16.98 12.91 7.39
CA ALA A 222 -16.26 11.65 7.59
C ALA A 222 -16.35 11.12 9.03
N ALA A 223 -16.35 12.00 10.02
CA ALA A 223 -16.53 11.61 11.43
C ALA A 223 -17.91 10.98 11.71
N ALA A 224 -18.96 11.49 11.05
CA ALA A 224 -20.32 10.99 11.19
C ALA A 224 -20.54 9.71 10.38
N ALA A 225 -19.92 9.60 9.21
CA ALA A 225 -19.95 8.40 8.39
C ALA A 225 -19.17 7.23 9.02
N PHE A 226 -18.09 7.51 9.74
CA PHE A 226 -17.15 6.50 10.24
C PHE A 226 -16.82 6.67 11.73
N PRO A 227 -17.79 6.55 12.65
CA PRO A 227 -17.57 6.81 14.08
C PRO A 227 -16.60 5.81 14.74
N HIS A 228 -16.53 4.58 14.24
CA HIS A 228 -15.75 3.48 14.82
C HIS A 228 -14.60 2.97 13.95
N LEU A 229 -14.28 3.66 12.85
CA LEU A 229 -13.30 3.19 11.87
C LEU A 229 -11.86 3.29 12.42
N THR A 230 -11.25 2.12 12.65
CA THR A 230 -9.89 2.03 13.18
C THR A 230 -8.83 1.80 12.11
N SER A 231 -9.20 1.17 10.99
CA SER A 231 -8.26 0.84 9.91
C SER A 231 -8.84 1.22 8.55
N LEU A 232 -8.09 2.04 7.82
CA LEU A 232 -8.45 2.50 6.48
C LEU A 232 -7.34 2.18 5.50
N HIS A 233 -7.66 1.40 4.46
CA HIS A 233 -6.71 1.04 3.43
C HIS A 233 -7.02 1.79 2.13
N LEU A 234 -6.11 2.68 1.75
CA LEU A 234 -6.15 3.49 0.52
C LEU A 234 -4.96 3.19 -0.40
N GLY A 235 -4.31 2.04 -0.24
CA GLY A 235 -3.14 1.67 -1.03
C GLY A 235 -3.44 1.45 -2.52
N GLY A 236 -2.47 1.69 -3.40
CA GLY A 236 -2.63 1.48 -4.84
C GLY A 236 -3.58 2.48 -5.53
N ASN A 237 -3.89 3.61 -4.89
CA ASN A 237 -4.65 4.72 -5.51
C ASN A 237 -3.67 5.72 -6.17
N ARG A 238 -4.13 6.92 -6.48
CA ARG A 238 -3.37 8.00 -7.12
C ARG A 238 -3.32 9.25 -6.23
N LEU A 239 -3.36 9.06 -4.91
CA LEU A 239 -3.34 10.16 -3.95
C LEU A 239 -1.93 10.79 -3.93
N ARG A 240 -1.89 12.13 -3.87
CA ARG A 240 -0.65 12.92 -3.94
C ARG A 240 -0.53 13.96 -2.83
N SER A 241 -1.66 14.38 -2.25
CA SER A 241 -1.73 15.51 -1.34
C SER A 241 -1.93 15.09 0.11
N CYS A 242 -1.08 15.59 1.01
CA CYS A 242 -1.27 15.41 2.45
C CYS A 242 -2.49 16.19 2.98
N ASP A 243 -2.95 17.23 2.26
CA ASP A 243 -4.16 17.96 2.64
C ASP A 243 -5.42 17.09 2.48
N ASP A 244 -5.45 16.19 1.48
CA ASP A 244 -6.51 15.18 1.37
C ASP A 244 -6.50 14.28 2.61
N ILE A 245 -5.32 13.90 3.09
CA ILE A 245 -5.17 13.05 4.28
C ILE A 245 -5.58 13.81 5.54
N ALA A 246 -5.31 15.12 5.63
CA ALA A 246 -5.77 15.95 6.73
C ALA A 246 -7.30 15.91 6.88
N ALA A 247 -8.03 15.72 5.78
CA ALA A 247 -9.49 15.58 5.77
C ALA A 247 -10.00 14.35 6.55
N LEU A 248 -9.12 13.39 6.88
CA LEU A 248 -9.42 12.21 7.71
C LEU A 248 -9.22 12.46 9.22
N GLN A 249 -8.61 13.57 9.64
CA GLN A 249 -8.38 13.90 11.05
C GLN A 249 -9.65 13.87 11.92
N PRO A 250 -10.86 14.23 11.43
CA PRO A 250 -12.09 14.12 12.20
C PRO A 250 -12.46 12.68 12.63
N ILE A 251 -11.92 11.65 11.96
CA ILE A 251 -12.14 10.24 12.32
C ILE A 251 -11.30 9.90 13.56
N ALA A 252 -11.81 10.24 14.74
CA ALA A 252 -11.07 10.16 16.00
C ALA A 252 -10.63 8.74 16.41
N SER A 253 -11.26 7.71 15.85
CA SER A 253 -10.97 6.30 16.11
C SER A 253 -9.87 5.71 15.23
N LEU A 254 -9.41 6.43 14.20
CA LEU A 254 -8.45 5.92 13.21
C LEU A 254 -7.08 5.65 13.85
N ARG A 255 -6.60 4.41 13.72
CA ARG A 255 -5.30 3.92 14.24
C ARG A 255 -4.34 3.56 13.12
N GLN A 256 -4.84 2.94 12.07
CA GLN A 256 -4.05 2.45 10.95
C GLN A 256 -4.48 3.11 9.64
N LEU A 257 -3.50 3.64 8.91
CA LEU A 257 -3.71 4.23 7.59
C LEU A 257 -2.71 3.65 6.58
N ILE A 258 -3.21 2.91 5.61
CA ILE A 258 -2.37 2.32 4.55
C ILE A 258 -2.45 3.17 3.29
N LEU A 259 -1.36 3.84 2.95
CA LEU A 259 -1.19 4.71 1.78
C LEU A 259 -0.16 4.16 0.79
N SER A 260 0.21 2.89 0.92
CA SER A 260 1.28 2.30 0.11
C SER A 260 0.88 2.20 -1.37
N GLY A 261 1.81 2.45 -2.29
CA GLY A 261 1.54 2.45 -3.73
C GLY A 261 0.66 3.61 -4.19
N ASN A 262 0.81 4.78 -3.59
CA ASN A 262 0.21 6.03 -4.08
C ASN A 262 1.30 6.88 -4.77
N GLU A 263 1.03 8.16 -4.97
CA GLU A 263 1.90 9.07 -5.73
C GLU A 263 2.42 10.22 -4.85
N PHE A 264 2.57 9.98 -3.54
CA PHE A 264 3.13 10.96 -2.61
C PHE A 264 4.63 11.14 -2.88
N THR A 265 5.03 12.37 -3.24
CA THR A 265 6.44 12.76 -3.38
C THR A 265 6.98 13.46 -2.14
N THR A 266 6.14 14.23 -1.45
CA THR A 266 6.51 14.98 -0.26
C THR A 266 5.45 14.84 0.83
N ILE A 267 5.90 14.84 2.08
CA ILE A 267 5.04 14.92 3.27
C ILE A 267 5.03 16.34 3.80
N THR A 268 3.85 16.91 4.04
CA THR A 268 3.68 18.18 4.75
C THR A 268 3.28 17.97 6.21
N PRO A 269 3.63 18.90 7.11
CA PRO A 269 3.19 18.84 8.49
C PRO A 269 1.67 18.99 8.62
N MET A 270 1.06 18.25 9.55
CA MET A 270 -0.36 18.37 9.86
C MET A 270 -0.62 19.55 10.79
N PRO A 271 -1.76 20.26 10.65
CA PRO A 271 -2.14 21.33 11.58
C PRO A 271 -2.26 20.84 13.03
N HIS A 272 -2.78 19.62 13.19
CA HIS A 272 -2.93 18.92 14.47
C HIS A 272 -2.61 17.43 14.27
N PRO A 273 -2.13 16.70 15.28
CA PRO A 273 -1.98 15.26 15.15
C PRO A 273 -3.33 14.56 15.09
N PHE A 274 -3.40 13.42 14.42
CA PHE A 274 -4.52 12.50 14.56
C PHE A 274 -4.63 12.00 16.01
N ALA A 275 -5.87 11.80 16.48
CA ALA A 275 -6.12 11.49 17.89
C ALA A 275 -5.54 10.14 18.35
N GLN A 276 -5.64 9.11 17.50
CA GLN A 276 -5.26 7.72 17.81
C GLN A 276 -4.34 7.07 16.77
N LEU A 277 -3.95 7.78 15.71
CA LEU A 277 -3.13 7.21 14.63
C LEU A 277 -1.76 6.78 15.18
N ASP A 278 -1.41 5.53 14.94
CA ASP A 278 -0.17 4.92 15.43
C ASP A 278 0.46 3.93 14.43
N ASP A 279 -0.15 3.66 13.26
CA ASP A 279 0.43 2.86 12.18
C ASP A 279 0.15 3.51 10.82
N VAL A 280 1.21 3.92 10.11
CA VAL A 280 1.09 4.54 8.77
C VAL A 280 2.03 3.88 7.77
N GLN A 281 1.49 3.50 6.62
CA GLN A 281 2.22 2.74 5.61
C GLN A 281 2.33 3.50 4.29
N PHE A 282 3.54 3.91 3.94
CA PHE A 282 3.91 4.67 2.75
C PHE A 282 4.80 3.90 1.77
N ALA A 283 4.94 2.57 1.91
CA ALA A 283 5.71 1.77 0.95
C ALA A 283 5.30 2.07 -0.49
N ASP A 284 6.21 1.88 -1.44
CA ASP A 284 5.93 2.08 -2.87
C ASP A 284 5.40 3.48 -3.24
N ASN A 285 5.79 4.52 -2.50
CA ASN A 285 5.60 5.91 -2.89
C ASN A 285 6.94 6.55 -3.29
N PRO A 286 6.96 7.50 -4.24
CA PRO A 286 8.17 8.22 -4.65
C PRO A 286 8.58 9.31 -3.64
N LEU A 287 8.63 8.98 -2.34
CA LEU A 287 8.86 9.95 -1.27
C LEU A 287 10.30 10.46 -1.22
N GLU A 288 10.42 11.78 -1.08
CA GLU A 288 11.68 12.45 -0.77
C GLU A 288 12.02 12.30 0.73
N ALA A 289 13.20 11.76 1.02
CA ALA A 289 13.69 11.55 2.38
C ALA A 289 13.64 12.83 3.25
N ALA A 290 13.89 14.00 2.65
CA ALA A 290 13.87 15.28 3.36
C ALA A 290 12.51 15.65 3.95
N SER A 291 11.41 15.14 3.38
CA SER A 291 10.04 15.46 3.81
C SER A 291 9.52 14.54 4.92
N VAL A 292 10.06 13.31 5.03
CA VAL A 292 9.60 12.27 5.97
C VAL A 292 9.60 12.71 7.44
N PRO A 293 10.53 13.54 7.96
CA PRO A 293 10.44 14.06 9.32
C PRO A 293 9.11 14.79 9.64
N ALA A 294 8.42 15.34 8.64
CA ALA A 294 7.11 15.97 8.83
C ALA A 294 6.03 14.99 9.36
N LEU A 295 6.20 13.68 9.18
CA LEU A 295 5.31 12.64 9.74
C LEU A 295 5.23 12.70 11.27
N GLU A 296 6.25 13.22 11.96
CA GLU A 296 6.17 13.43 13.41
C GLU A 296 4.93 14.27 13.80
N SER A 297 4.55 15.26 12.98
CA SER A 297 3.37 16.09 13.28
C SER A 297 2.03 15.33 13.16
N TRP A 298 2.00 14.20 12.46
CA TRP A 298 0.77 13.46 12.21
C TRP A 298 0.31 12.67 13.43
N MET A 299 1.23 12.30 14.32
CA MET A 299 0.97 11.36 15.42
C MET A 299 1.43 11.96 16.75
N ALA A 300 0.58 11.88 17.77
CA ALA A 300 0.90 12.40 19.11
C ALA A 300 1.63 11.39 20.01
N ARG A 301 1.74 10.13 19.59
CA ARG A 301 2.18 8.97 20.40
C ARG A 301 3.28 8.20 19.66
N PRO A 302 3.98 7.24 20.30
CA PRO A 302 4.88 6.35 19.58
C PRO A 302 4.15 5.57 18.50
N TYR A 303 4.77 5.47 17.32
CA TYR A 303 4.08 4.99 16.11
C TYR A 303 4.92 4.00 15.30
N ALA A 304 4.27 3.31 14.38
CA ALA A 304 4.84 2.39 13.41
C ALA A 304 4.80 3.01 12.01
N LEU A 305 5.89 2.85 11.25
CA LEU A 305 5.93 3.21 9.84
C LEU A 305 6.32 2.03 8.95
N VAL A 306 5.81 2.04 7.72
CA VAL A 306 6.38 1.32 6.60
C VAL A 306 6.75 2.37 5.55
N LEU A 307 8.03 2.53 5.25
CA LEU A 307 8.52 3.57 4.34
C LEU A 307 8.97 2.96 3.00
N PRO A 308 9.07 3.74 1.91
CA PRO A 308 9.80 3.29 0.73
C PRO A 308 11.31 3.30 1.01
N LEU A 309 12.10 2.87 0.03
CA LEU A 309 13.55 2.94 0.09
C LEU A 309 14.01 4.41 -0.08
N LEU A 310 14.52 5.04 0.98
CA LEU A 310 14.80 6.49 1.00
C LEU A 310 16.28 6.82 0.81
N LYS A 311 17.18 5.95 1.28
CA LYS A 311 18.63 6.19 1.31
C LYS A 311 19.36 4.91 0.92
N GLY A 312 19.66 4.74 -0.37
CA GLY A 312 20.45 3.61 -0.84
C GLY A 312 19.75 2.28 -0.61
N ASP A 313 20.16 1.52 0.42
CA ASP A 313 19.60 0.22 0.78
C ASP A 313 18.66 0.27 2.00
N GLU A 314 18.02 -0.87 2.30
CA GLU A 314 17.06 -0.98 3.41
C GLU A 314 17.71 -0.67 4.76
N LYS A 315 18.96 -1.11 4.95
CA LYS A 315 19.72 -0.91 6.18
C LYS A 315 19.99 0.57 6.43
N THR A 316 20.47 1.27 5.42
CA THR A 316 20.80 2.71 5.51
C THR A 316 19.53 3.53 5.66
N THR A 317 18.46 3.16 4.94
CA THR A 317 17.13 3.77 5.11
C THR A 317 16.61 3.60 6.55
N ARG A 318 16.74 2.40 7.12
CA ARG A 318 16.33 2.11 8.51
C ARG A 318 17.12 2.94 9.53
N LEU A 319 18.45 2.93 9.46
CA LEU A 319 19.30 3.70 10.37
C LEU A 319 18.97 5.20 10.27
N TRP A 320 18.83 5.72 9.05
CA TRP A 320 18.45 7.10 8.81
C TRP A 320 17.08 7.43 9.41
N ALA A 321 16.06 6.60 9.17
CA ALA A 321 14.70 6.84 9.66
C ALA A 321 14.65 6.84 11.20
N ILE A 322 15.32 5.89 11.86
CA ILE A 322 15.41 5.81 13.32
C ILE A 322 16.08 7.07 13.89
N ALA A 323 17.15 7.54 13.25
CA ALA A 323 17.87 8.74 13.66
C ALA A 323 17.13 10.05 13.37
N GLN A 324 16.18 10.05 12.43
CA GLN A 324 15.38 11.23 12.06
C GLN A 324 14.04 11.31 12.79
N LEU A 325 13.49 10.19 13.25
CA LEU A 325 12.15 10.10 13.83
C LEU A 325 12.21 9.64 15.31
N PRO A 326 12.20 10.56 16.29
CA PRO A 326 12.44 10.22 17.69
C PRO A 326 11.33 9.36 18.31
N ARG A 327 10.08 9.47 17.83
CA ARG A 327 8.93 8.70 18.38
C ARG A 327 8.62 7.41 17.60
N LEU A 328 9.38 7.10 16.55
CA LEU A 328 9.21 5.89 15.75
C LEU A 328 9.49 4.63 16.58
N ALA A 329 8.48 3.84 16.91
CA ALA A 329 8.59 2.63 17.74
C ALA A 329 8.79 1.35 16.93
N ARG A 330 8.24 1.28 15.71
CA ARG A 330 8.41 0.15 14.79
C ARG A 330 8.65 0.66 13.38
N LEU A 331 9.51 -0.02 12.63
CA LEU A 331 9.73 0.26 11.22
C LEU A 331 9.70 -1.05 10.42
N HIS A 332 8.89 -1.10 9.36
CA HIS A 332 8.63 -2.31 8.57
C HIS A 332 8.16 -3.50 9.43
N HIS A 333 7.23 -3.23 10.35
CA HIS A 333 6.70 -4.19 11.33
C HIS A 333 7.71 -4.71 12.37
N THR A 334 8.97 -4.29 12.31
CA THR A 334 10.00 -4.69 13.28
C THR A 334 10.15 -3.62 14.36
N PRO A 335 10.09 -3.98 15.66
CA PRO A 335 10.30 -3.03 16.75
C PRO A 335 11.72 -2.46 16.74
N ILE A 336 11.87 -1.23 17.22
CA ILE A 336 13.16 -0.56 17.37
C ILE A 336 13.59 -0.63 18.83
N THR A 337 14.76 -1.22 19.07
CA THR A 337 15.29 -1.30 20.44
C THR A 337 16.00 0.00 20.86
N PRO A 338 16.11 0.30 22.17
CA PRO A 338 16.87 1.46 22.64
C PRO A 338 18.35 1.45 22.20
N HIS A 339 18.95 0.25 22.16
CA HIS A 339 20.32 0.07 21.68
C HIS A 339 20.44 0.39 20.20
N GLU A 340 19.55 -0.15 19.37
CA GLU A 340 19.50 0.14 17.93
C GLU A 340 19.30 1.63 17.65
N ARG A 341 18.44 2.32 18.42
CA ARG A 341 18.27 3.77 18.29
C ARG A 341 19.57 4.52 18.58
N THR A 342 20.24 4.18 19.67
CA THR A 342 21.51 4.79 20.04
C THR A 342 22.55 4.62 18.94
N ASP A 343 22.66 3.42 18.38
CA ASP A 343 23.61 3.11 17.31
C ASP A 343 23.25 3.84 16.01
N ALA A 344 21.97 3.90 15.65
CA ALA A 344 21.49 4.61 14.48
C ALA A 344 21.74 6.13 14.57
N GLU A 345 21.46 6.73 15.72
CA GLU A 345 21.68 8.16 15.96
C GLU A 345 23.17 8.54 15.95
N ARG A 346 24.03 7.71 16.56
CA ARG A 346 25.49 7.89 16.50
C ARG A 346 26.02 7.73 15.08
N TYR A 347 25.57 6.68 14.36
CA TYR A 347 25.93 6.47 12.98
C TYR A 347 25.53 7.69 12.12
N TYR A 348 24.32 8.20 12.30
CA TYR A 348 23.84 9.40 11.61
C TYR A 348 24.78 10.60 11.82
N LEU A 349 25.23 10.87 13.06
CA LEU A 349 26.18 11.95 13.34
C LEU A 349 27.53 11.81 12.59
N THR A 350 27.94 10.58 12.25
CA THR A 350 29.18 10.36 11.47
C THR A 350 29.05 10.69 9.99
N VAL A 351 27.84 10.59 9.42
CA VAL A 351 27.59 10.76 7.98
C VAL A 351 26.86 12.06 7.63
N ALA A 352 26.12 12.63 8.57
CA ALA A 352 25.29 13.81 8.35
C ALA A 352 26.09 15.11 8.36
N SER A 353 25.59 16.10 7.61
CA SER A 353 26.10 17.46 7.66
C SER A 353 25.53 18.22 8.87
N PRO A 354 26.26 19.19 9.47
CA PRO A 354 25.77 19.96 10.62
C PRO A 354 24.46 20.74 10.41
N ASN A 355 24.11 20.99 9.15
CA ASN A 355 22.90 21.70 8.76
C ASN A 355 21.68 20.77 8.56
N GLU A 356 21.87 19.46 8.65
CA GLU A 356 20.75 18.52 8.49
C GLU A 356 19.83 18.49 9.72
N PRO A 357 18.55 18.12 9.54
CA PRO A 357 17.60 18.02 10.64
C PRO A 357 18.10 17.09 11.75
N ARG A 358 17.79 17.46 13.00
CA ARG A 358 18.20 16.77 14.24
C ARG A 358 19.70 16.69 14.53
N TYR A 359 20.61 17.15 13.66
CA TYR A 359 22.05 17.05 13.94
C TYR A 359 22.46 17.70 15.27
N GLN A 360 22.04 18.95 15.50
CA GLN A 360 22.37 19.68 16.73
C GLN A 360 21.77 19.02 17.98
N ALA A 361 20.49 18.67 17.94
CA ALA A 361 19.81 17.97 19.03
C ALA A 361 20.46 16.62 19.35
N LEU A 362 20.94 15.89 18.35
CA LEU A 362 21.66 14.63 18.56
C LEU A 362 23.07 14.85 19.13
N CYS A 363 23.75 15.94 18.78
CA CYS A 363 25.03 16.32 19.42
C CYS A 363 24.86 16.62 20.90
N GLU A 364 23.73 17.20 21.32
CA GLU A 364 23.44 17.44 22.75
C GLU A 364 23.25 16.13 23.53
N VAL A 365 22.69 15.09 22.89
CA VAL A 365 22.43 13.78 23.51
C VAL A 365 23.65 12.88 23.51
N HIS A 366 24.36 12.80 22.38
CA HIS A 366 25.45 11.83 22.17
C HIS A 366 26.85 12.43 22.19
N GLY A 367 26.96 13.76 22.22
CA GLY A 367 28.20 14.50 22.00
C GLY A 367 28.47 14.75 20.52
N ALA A 368 29.23 15.81 20.24
CA ALA A 368 29.67 16.10 18.87
C ALA A 368 30.63 14.99 18.38
N PRO A 369 30.49 14.53 17.13
CA PRO A 369 31.40 13.54 16.58
C PRO A 369 32.82 14.12 16.53
N VAL A 370 33.77 13.41 17.15
CA VAL A 370 35.20 13.75 17.02
C VAL A 370 35.61 13.42 15.60
N ARG A 371 35.51 14.39 14.68
CA ARG A 371 36.07 14.27 13.33
C ARG A 371 37.58 14.18 13.48
N ALA A 372 38.11 12.96 13.46
CA ALA A 372 39.54 12.75 13.35
C ALA A 372 40.04 13.57 12.14
N ALA A 373 41.06 14.40 12.34
CA ALA A 373 41.70 15.12 11.25
C ALA A 373 42.05 14.10 10.14
N PRO A 374 41.94 14.49 8.85
CA PRO A 374 42.33 13.59 7.76
C PRO A 374 43.74 13.09 8.02
N ARG A 375 43.89 11.76 8.19
CA ARG A 375 45.20 11.14 8.41
C ARG A 375 46.11 11.53 7.25
N THR A 376 47.21 12.20 7.57
CA THR A 376 48.23 12.56 6.60
C THR A 376 49.15 11.38 6.37
N LEU A 377 49.88 11.36 5.24
CA LEU A 377 50.90 10.34 4.99
C LEU A 377 51.93 10.25 6.13
N ARG A 378 52.22 11.37 6.81
CA ARG A 378 53.12 11.42 7.97
C ARG A 378 52.65 10.56 9.14
N ASP A 379 51.34 10.44 9.37
CA ASP A 379 50.79 9.68 10.49
C ASP A 379 51.00 8.16 10.32
N ASN A 380 51.39 7.72 9.12
CA ASN A 380 51.71 6.34 8.79
C ASN A 380 53.21 6.10 8.57
N MET A 381 54.07 7.10 8.83
CA MET A 381 55.53 6.99 8.67
C MET A 381 56.23 6.63 9.98
N LEU A 382 57.26 5.79 9.89
CA LEU A 382 58.24 5.50 10.92
C LEU A 382 59.57 6.17 10.56
N ASP A 383 60.13 6.90 11.51
CA ASP A 383 61.46 7.50 11.40
C ASP A 383 62.49 6.62 12.10
N LEU A 384 63.34 5.97 11.32
CA LEU A 384 64.51 5.24 11.82
C LEU A 384 65.71 6.19 11.82
N CYS A 385 66.30 6.40 13.00
CA CYS A 385 67.52 7.17 13.17
C CYS A 385 68.66 6.27 13.65
N TRP A 386 69.80 6.30 12.97
CA TRP A 386 70.99 5.56 13.40
C TRP A 386 72.26 6.40 13.26
N ALA A 387 73.21 6.17 14.17
CA ALA A 387 74.52 6.80 14.17
C ALA A 387 75.57 5.75 14.52
N ARG A 388 76.77 5.84 13.95
CA ARG A 388 77.88 4.94 14.26
C ARG A 388 78.74 5.56 15.35
N ALA A 389 78.98 4.82 16.42
CA ALA A 389 79.91 5.18 17.48
C ALA A 389 81.09 4.19 17.50
N ALA A 390 82.29 4.66 17.83
CA ALA A 390 83.48 3.81 17.94
C ALA A 390 83.47 2.92 19.20
N HIS A 391 82.64 3.28 20.19
CA HIS A 391 82.46 2.58 21.46
C HIS A 391 81.00 2.72 21.91
N ALA A 392 80.59 1.94 22.92
CA ALA A 392 79.26 2.07 23.51
C ALA A 392 79.10 3.48 24.13
N PRO A 393 78.14 4.30 23.65
CA PRO A 393 78.09 5.70 24.03
C PRO A 393 77.55 5.88 25.46
N THR A 394 78.15 6.81 26.19
CA THR A 394 77.64 7.31 27.47
C THR A 394 76.41 8.21 27.25
N THR A 395 75.56 8.37 28.26
CA THR A 395 74.33 9.16 28.18
C THR A 395 74.52 10.58 27.59
N PRO A 396 75.60 11.32 27.89
CA PRO A 396 75.88 12.63 27.27
C PRO A 396 76.21 12.54 25.77
N GLU A 397 76.93 11.50 25.36
CA GLU A 397 77.35 11.29 23.96
C GLU A 397 76.16 10.92 23.07
N VAL A 398 75.12 10.30 23.62
CA VAL A 398 73.88 9.95 22.88
C VAL A 398 73.22 11.20 22.27
N SER A 399 73.22 12.32 22.97
CA SER A 399 72.63 13.57 22.47
C SER A 399 73.40 14.14 21.27
N ALA A 400 74.74 14.09 21.33
CA ALA A 400 75.59 14.51 20.21
C ALA A 400 75.47 13.55 19.01
N LEU A 401 75.39 12.23 19.25
CA LEU A 401 75.18 11.22 18.22
C LEU A 401 73.81 11.33 17.54
N ARG A 402 72.75 11.69 18.29
CA ARG A 402 71.43 11.93 17.71
C ARG A 402 71.43 13.11 16.73
N ALA A 403 72.22 14.15 16.99
CA ALA A 403 72.35 15.29 16.08
C ALA A 403 73.06 14.94 14.76
N GLN A 404 73.90 13.90 14.77
CA GLN A 404 74.64 13.40 13.60
C GLN A 404 74.01 12.13 12.99
N ALA A 405 72.86 11.69 13.51
CA ALA A 405 72.22 10.46 13.06
C ALA A 405 71.66 10.61 11.65
N GLN A 406 71.90 9.59 10.83
CA GLN A 406 71.19 9.45 9.56
C GLN A 406 69.73 9.07 9.86
N ARG A 407 68.81 9.68 9.12
CA ARG A 407 67.38 9.45 9.25
C ARG A 407 66.83 8.85 7.97
N LEU A 408 66.00 7.83 8.13
CA LEU A 408 65.19 7.27 7.07
C LEU A 408 63.73 7.22 7.50
N SER A 409 62.88 7.90 6.76
CA SER A 409 61.43 7.85 6.93
C SER A 409 60.85 6.81 5.97
N MET A 410 60.08 5.86 6.48
CA MET A 410 59.37 4.87 5.66
C MET A 410 57.95 4.62 6.16
N LEU A 411 57.09 4.04 5.34
CA LEU A 411 55.76 3.66 5.81
C LEU A 411 55.88 2.54 6.84
N ALA A 412 55.02 2.52 7.85
CA ALA A 412 54.99 1.47 8.87
C ALA A 412 54.81 0.06 8.27
N THR A 413 54.27 -0.03 7.05
CA THR A 413 54.04 -1.26 6.29
C THR A 413 55.18 -1.61 5.33
N THR A 414 56.24 -0.80 5.23
CA THR A 414 57.37 -1.06 4.33
C THR A 414 58.12 -2.34 4.76
N PRO A 415 58.26 -3.36 3.88
CA PRO A 415 59.01 -4.57 4.22
C PRO A 415 60.48 -4.26 4.51
N VAL A 416 61.02 -4.79 5.62
CA VAL A 416 62.39 -4.51 6.11
C VAL A 416 63.48 -4.82 5.06
N ARG A 417 63.25 -5.81 4.17
CA ARG A 417 64.19 -6.16 3.09
C ARG A 417 64.35 -5.06 2.03
N SER A 418 63.33 -4.21 1.85
CA SER A 418 63.36 -3.09 0.90
C SER A 418 64.25 -1.94 1.38
N VAL A 419 64.44 -1.84 2.70
CA VAL A 419 65.23 -0.79 3.37
C VAL A 419 66.73 -0.97 3.09
N GLN A 420 67.22 -2.21 3.05
CA GLN A 420 68.64 -2.53 2.86
C GLN A 420 69.18 -2.17 1.47
N ARG A 421 68.32 -1.98 0.45
CA ARG A 421 68.75 -1.65 -0.92
C ARG A 421 69.01 -0.16 -1.14
N HIS A 422 68.59 0.72 -0.24
CA HIS A 422 68.73 2.17 -0.37
C HIS A 422 69.85 2.78 0.50
N THR A 423 70.58 1.96 1.26
CA THR A 423 71.60 2.42 2.22
C THR A 423 73.02 1.92 1.91
N THR A 424 73.32 1.55 0.65
CA THR A 424 74.70 1.31 0.17
C THR A 424 75.24 2.49 -0.59
#